data_AF-G9KVV6-F1
#
_entry.id   AF-G9KVV6-F1
#
_cell.length_a   1.000
_cell.length_b   1.000
_cell.length_c   1.000
_cell.angle_alpha   90.00
_cell.angle_beta   90.00
_cell.angle_gamma   90.00
#
_symmetry.space_group_name_H-M   'P 1'
#
loop_
_entity.id
_entity.type
_entity.pdbx_description
1 polymer ?
#
loop_
_entity_poly.entity_id
_entity_poly.type
_entity_poly.pdbx_seq_one_letter_code
_entity_poly.pdbx_strand_id
1 'polypeptide(L)'
;RVLKMEEFFPETYRLDIRDEREAFFTVFDGNHIWICKPSACNQGKGIFLLRNQEEVAALQVKTQSVEDDPIYRKMPFRAPQARVVQRYIQNRYIQNPLLLDGKKFDVRAYLLIACAMPYMVFFGHGYARLTLSLYDPHSSDLSGHLTNQFMQKKSPLYVLLKEDTVWSMDRLNRHINDKFRKTKGLPRDWVFTTFTKRMQQIMAHCFQAVKSKLHCKLGYFDLIGCDFLIDENFKVWLLEMNSNPALHTNCEVLKEVIPGVVMETL
;
A
#
# COMPACT_ATOMS: atom_id res chain seq x y z
N ARG A 1 0.61 -23.04 -8.97
CA ARG A 1 1.11 -22.06 -9.97
C ARG A 1 1.85 -20.97 -9.20
N VAL A 2 3.11 -20.70 -9.54
CA VAL A 2 3.89 -19.64 -8.90
C VAL A 2 3.30 -18.29 -9.35
N LEU A 3 2.95 -17.43 -8.40
CA LEU A 3 2.45 -16.09 -8.68
C LEU A 3 3.60 -15.25 -9.23
N LYS A 4 3.35 -14.54 -10.33
CA LYS A 4 4.32 -13.56 -10.84
C LYS A 4 4.08 -12.22 -10.14
N MET A 5 5.15 -11.48 -9.85
CA MET A 5 5.07 -10.19 -9.15
C MET A 5 4.16 -9.19 -9.87
N GLU A 6 4.25 -9.11 -11.20
CA GLU A 6 3.40 -8.26 -12.07
C GLU A 6 1.88 -8.53 -11.97
N GLU A 7 1.47 -9.70 -11.47
CA GLU A 7 0.06 -10.06 -11.30
C GLU A 7 -0.56 -9.46 -10.04
N PHE A 8 0.23 -8.95 -9.09
CA PHE A 8 -0.26 -8.48 -7.80
C PHE A 8 0.51 -7.31 -7.19
N PHE A 9 1.66 -6.92 -7.73
CA PHE A 9 2.45 -5.80 -7.23
C PHE A 9 2.64 -4.80 -8.37
N PRO A 10 2.31 -3.51 -8.17
CA PRO A 10 2.52 -2.51 -9.20
C PRO A 10 4.00 -2.44 -9.56
N GLU A 11 4.30 -2.26 -10.84
CA GLU A 11 5.66 -2.09 -11.34
C GLU A 11 6.40 -1.04 -10.51
N THR A 12 7.58 -1.38 -10.00
CA THR A 12 8.27 -0.58 -8.99
C THR A 12 9.77 -0.65 -9.25
N TYR A 13 10.44 0.50 -9.14
CA TYR A 13 11.90 0.61 -9.26
C TYR A 13 12.48 1.30 -8.03
N ARG A 14 13.63 0.82 -7.59
CA ARG A 14 14.44 1.39 -6.52
C ARG A 14 15.40 2.42 -7.09
N LEU A 15 15.26 3.66 -6.66
CA LEU A 15 16.13 4.75 -7.14
C LEU A 15 17.52 4.74 -6.50
N ASP A 16 17.69 4.01 -5.40
CA ASP A 16 18.99 3.76 -4.75
C ASP A 16 19.82 2.70 -5.48
N ILE A 17 19.21 1.90 -6.37
CA ILE A 17 19.92 0.95 -7.24
C ILE A 17 20.08 1.59 -8.60
N ARG A 18 21.33 1.76 -9.05
CA ARG A 18 21.66 2.42 -10.32
C ARG A 18 20.93 1.81 -11.52
N ASP A 19 20.99 0.49 -11.66
CA ASP A 19 20.39 -0.20 -12.81
C ASP A 19 18.86 -0.07 -12.84
N GLU A 20 18.19 -0.20 -11.69
CA GLU A 20 16.74 0.00 -11.59
C GLU A 20 16.34 1.46 -11.84
N ARG A 21 17.15 2.40 -11.35
CA ARG A 21 16.93 3.84 -11.59
C ARG A 21 17.06 4.21 -13.07
N GLU A 22 18.12 3.74 -13.74
CA GLU A 22 18.32 3.96 -15.18
C GLU A 22 17.20 3.29 -16.00
N ALA A 23 16.77 2.09 -15.59
CA ALA A 23 15.62 1.42 -16.20
C ALA A 23 14.33 2.26 -16.06
N PHE A 24 14.06 2.83 -14.88
CA PHE A 24 12.90 3.70 -14.68
C PHE A 24 12.92 4.91 -15.61
N PHE A 25 14.05 5.62 -15.70
CA PHE A 25 14.17 6.79 -16.58
C PHE A 25 14.02 6.43 -18.07
N THR A 26 14.32 5.19 -18.45
CA THR A 26 14.11 4.69 -19.81
C THR A 26 12.65 4.32 -20.08
N VAL A 27 11.94 3.78 -19.08
CA VAL A 27 10.54 3.33 -19.19
C VAL A 27 9.54 4.48 -19.06
N PHE A 28 9.93 5.58 -18.42
CA PHE A 28 9.04 6.73 -18.28
C PHE A 28 8.71 7.36 -19.63
N ASP A 29 7.43 7.36 -19.99
CA ASP A 29 6.93 7.79 -21.30
C ASP A 29 6.01 9.03 -21.22
N GLY A 30 5.83 9.60 -20.02
CA GLY A 30 4.91 10.72 -19.77
C GLY A 30 3.42 10.36 -19.86
N ASN A 31 3.07 9.19 -20.37
CA ASN A 31 1.67 8.74 -20.42
C ASN A 31 1.20 8.22 -19.08
N HIS A 32 2.12 7.77 -18.24
CA HIS A 32 1.80 7.12 -16.99
C HIS A 32 2.25 7.91 -15.76
N ILE A 33 1.39 7.88 -14.74
CA ILE A 33 1.68 8.49 -13.46
C ILE A 33 2.45 7.49 -12.59
N TRP A 34 3.45 7.98 -11.88
CA TRP A 34 4.20 7.22 -10.89
C TRP A 34 4.10 7.91 -9.54
N ILE A 35 4.14 7.12 -8.47
CA ILE A 35 4.23 7.60 -7.10
C ILE A 35 5.64 7.37 -6.59
N CYS A 36 6.35 8.46 -6.27
CA CYS A 36 7.65 8.40 -5.63
C CYS A 36 7.47 8.44 -4.12
N LYS A 37 7.93 7.40 -3.42
CA LYS A 37 7.81 7.27 -1.96
C LYS A 37 9.16 6.90 -1.32
N PRO A 38 9.51 7.43 -0.15
CA PRO A 38 10.72 6.99 0.56
C PRO A 38 10.52 5.58 1.15
N SER A 39 11.52 4.70 1.02
CA SER A 39 11.45 3.28 1.37
C SER A 39 11.32 2.98 2.86
N ALA A 40 11.56 3.96 3.73
CA ALA A 40 11.54 3.81 5.19
C ALA A 40 10.80 4.95 5.91
N CYS A 41 9.91 5.66 5.20
CA CYS A 41 9.02 6.66 5.81
C CYS A 41 7.63 6.10 6.01
N ASN A 42 6.95 6.59 7.04
CA ASN A 42 5.54 6.36 7.28
C ASN A 42 4.73 7.66 7.07
N GLN A 43 3.42 7.59 7.27
CA GLN A 43 2.52 8.76 7.30
C GLN A 43 2.40 9.54 5.97
N GLY A 44 2.86 8.96 4.85
CA GLY A 44 2.84 9.61 3.54
C GLY A 44 3.79 10.80 3.40
N LYS A 45 4.75 10.98 4.32
CA LYS A 45 5.74 12.07 4.25
C LYS A 45 6.71 11.83 3.09
N GLY A 46 6.99 12.89 2.33
CA GLY A 46 7.95 12.85 1.21
C GLY A 46 7.44 12.14 -0.04
N ILE A 47 6.14 11.79 -0.07
CA ILE A 47 5.46 11.23 -1.24
C ILE A 47 5.07 12.36 -2.19
N PHE A 48 5.36 12.15 -3.47
CA PHE A 48 4.86 12.99 -4.55
C PHE A 48 4.59 12.14 -5.79
N LEU A 49 3.82 12.72 -6.72
CA LEU A 49 3.51 12.08 -7.99
C LEU A 49 4.47 12.60 -9.07
N LEU A 50 4.77 11.74 -10.03
CA LEU A 50 5.52 12.02 -11.24
C LEU A 50 4.56 11.83 -12.41
N ARG A 51 4.20 12.93 -13.07
CA ARG A 51 3.16 13.00 -14.09
C ARG A 51 3.70 13.45 -15.45
N ASN A 52 4.80 14.18 -15.45
CA ASN A 52 5.38 14.78 -16.65
C ASN A 52 6.91 14.67 -16.65
N GLN A 53 7.50 14.98 -17.79
CA GLN A 53 8.95 14.89 -17.99
C GLN A 53 9.74 15.86 -17.10
N GLU A 54 9.18 17.04 -16.80
CA GLU A 54 9.84 18.06 -16.00
C GLU A 54 10.04 17.59 -14.55
N GLU A 55 9.02 16.97 -13.95
CA GLU A 55 9.08 16.38 -12.61
C GLU A 55 10.12 15.24 -12.54
N VAL A 56 10.19 14.41 -13.58
CA VAL A 56 11.18 13.32 -13.68
C VAL A 56 12.59 13.86 -13.88
N ALA A 57 12.78 14.87 -14.72
CA ALA A 57 14.06 15.53 -14.91
C ALA A 57 14.56 16.18 -13.62
N ALA A 58 13.67 16.86 -12.88
CA ALA A 58 14.00 17.43 -11.57
C ALA A 58 14.42 16.35 -10.55
N LEU A 59 13.79 15.17 -10.60
CA LEU A 59 14.19 14.03 -9.78
C LEU A 59 15.55 13.44 -10.21
N GLN A 60 15.80 13.36 -11.51
CA GLN A 60 17.07 12.89 -12.07
C GLN A 60 18.25 13.77 -11.63
N VAL A 61 18.11 15.10 -11.76
CA VAL A 61 19.13 16.06 -11.30
C VAL A 61 19.41 15.91 -9.80
N LYS A 62 18.36 15.81 -8.98
CA LYS A 62 18.50 15.60 -7.52
C LYS A 62 19.20 14.30 -7.18
N THR A 63 19.03 13.26 -7.99
CA THR A 63 19.63 11.95 -7.74
C THR A 63 21.09 11.90 -8.18
N GLN A 64 21.43 12.57 -9.29
CA GLN A 64 22.82 12.72 -9.77
C GLN A 64 23.67 13.58 -8.82
N SER A 65 23.13 14.69 -8.32
CA SER A 65 23.84 15.56 -7.38
C SER A 65 24.24 14.87 -6.06
N VAL A 66 23.51 13.82 -5.69
CA VAL A 66 23.80 12.99 -4.51
C VAL A 66 24.94 12.00 -4.77
N GLU A 67 25.06 11.48 -6.00
CA GLU A 67 26.13 10.53 -6.36
C GLU A 67 27.49 11.20 -6.52
N ASP A 68 27.50 12.46 -6.96
CA ASP A 68 28.71 13.25 -7.16
C ASP A 68 29.27 13.87 -5.87
N ASP A 69 28.58 13.74 -4.74
CA ASP A 69 29.08 14.24 -3.45
C ASP A 69 30.26 13.37 -2.95
N PRO A 70 31.48 13.92 -2.81
CA PRO A 70 32.65 13.17 -2.37
C PRO A 70 32.55 12.62 -0.93
N ILE A 71 31.62 13.10 -0.11
CA ILE A 71 31.31 12.55 1.22
C ILE A 71 30.56 11.21 1.09
N TYR A 72 29.78 11.05 0.03
CA TYR A 72 28.95 9.88 -0.25
C TYR A 72 29.77 8.62 -0.53
N ARG A 73 30.87 8.77 -1.27
CA ARG A 73 31.83 7.68 -1.54
C ARG A 73 32.59 7.22 -0.29
N LYS A 74 32.66 8.06 0.76
CA LYS A 74 33.46 7.78 1.97
C LYS A 74 32.62 7.30 3.17
N MET A 75 31.31 7.54 3.22
CA MET A 75 30.45 7.17 4.36
C MET A 75 29.05 6.64 3.93
N PRO A 76 28.91 5.33 3.64
CA PRO A 76 27.63 4.76 3.18
C PRO A 76 26.48 4.82 4.21
N PHE A 77 26.77 5.10 5.49
CA PHE A 77 25.76 5.20 6.56
C PHE A 77 25.02 6.55 6.61
N ARG A 78 25.41 7.54 5.81
CA ARG A 78 24.70 8.85 5.68
C ARG A 78 24.03 9.01 4.32
N ALA A 79 23.56 7.90 3.74
CA ALA A 79 22.84 7.91 2.49
C ALA A 79 21.54 8.75 2.57
N PRO A 80 21.11 9.64 1.63
CA PRO A 80 19.71 10.00 1.54
C PRO A 80 18.87 8.76 1.54
N GLN A 81 17.74 8.97 2.20
CA GLN A 81 16.70 8.00 2.34
C GLN A 81 16.40 7.35 0.98
N ALA A 82 16.57 6.02 0.92
CA ALA A 82 16.23 5.24 -0.26
C ALA A 82 14.80 5.57 -0.70
N ARG A 83 14.58 5.66 -2.02
CA ARG A 83 13.29 5.98 -2.61
C ARG A 83 12.91 4.91 -3.61
N VAL A 84 11.62 4.63 -3.69
CA VAL A 84 11.04 3.80 -4.74
C VAL A 84 10.06 4.62 -5.56
N VAL A 85 10.07 4.38 -6.86
CA VAL A 85 9.03 4.84 -7.78
C VAL A 85 8.17 3.65 -8.13
N GLN A 86 6.89 3.75 -7.81
CA GLN A 86 5.91 2.70 -8.03
C GLN A 86 4.89 3.22 -9.04
N ARG A 87 4.47 2.36 -9.98
CA ARG A 87 3.45 2.70 -10.98
C ARG A 87 2.17 3.05 -10.23
N TYR A 88 1.66 4.25 -10.49
CA TYR A 88 0.43 4.68 -9.85
C TYR A 88 -0.75 4.03 -10.54
N ILE A 89 -1.62 3.37 -9.77
CA ILE A 89 -2.83 2.72 -10.28
C ILE A 89 -3.85 3.81 -10.60
N GLN A 90 -3.67 4.42 -11.77
CA GLN A 90 -4.52 5.45 -12.38
C GLN A 90 -4.03 5.72 -13.82
N ASN A 91 -4.74 5.28 -14.86
CA ASN A 91 -4.64 5.88 -16.19
C ASN A 91 -5.69 5.38 -17.21
N ARG A 92 -5.79 6.05 -18.37
CA ARG A 92 -6.52 5.54 -19.55
C ARG A 92 -6.08 4.15 -20.02
N TYR A 93 -4.88 3.71 -19.63
CA TYR A 93 -4.26 2.45 -20.06
C TYR A 93 -3.94 1.49 -18.90
N ILE A 94 -4.05 1.92 -17.63
CA ILE A 94 -3.87 1.10 -16.43
C ILE A 94 -5.09 1.30 -15.52
N GLN A 95 -5.70 0.18 -15.11
CA GLN A 95 -6.97 0.05 -14.38
C GLN A 95 -7.15 1.13 -13.28
N ASN A 96 -8.29 1.83 -13.26
CA ASN A 96 -8.59 2.83 -12.23
C ASN A 96 -8.82 2.18 -10.86
N PRO A 97 -8.55 2.85 -9.73
CA PRO A 97 -8.89 2.30 -8.43
C PRO A 97 -10.41 2.11 -8.33
N LEU A 98 -10.85 1.03 -7.67
CA LEU A 98 -12.25 0.91 -7.28
C LEU A 98 -12.56 2.03 -6.28
N LEU A 99 -13.69 2.71 -6.50
CA LEU A 99 -14.13 3.80 -5.65
C LEU A 99 -15.35 3.38 -4.85
N LEU A 100 -15.37 3.71 -3.56
CA LEU A 100 -16.53 3.55 -2.67
C LEU A 100 -17.20 4.91 -2.54
N ASP A 101 -18.39 5.06 -3.13
CA ASP A 101 -19.11 6.33 -3.18
C ASP A 101 -18.23 7.50 -3.70
N GLY A 102 -17.43 7.24 -4.74
CA GLY A 102 -16.53 8.21 -5.36
C GLY A 102 -15.24 8.49 -4.57
N LYS A 103 -15.00 7.82 -3.45
CA LYS A 103 -13.79 7.97 -2.63
C LYS A 103 -12.81 6.83 -2.88
N LYS A 104 -11.52 7.15 -2.90
CA LYS A 104 -10.46 6.15 -3.00
C LYS A 104 -10.32 5.42 -1.68
N PHE A 105 -10.03 4.13 -1.73
CA PHE A 105 -9.79 3.33 -0.54
C PHE A 105 -8.70 2.30 -0.75
N ASP A 106 -8.14 1.82 0.36
CA ASP A 106 -7.29 0.64 0.41
C ASP A 106 -7.72 -0.24 1.59
N VAL A 107 -7.28 -1.49 1.63
CA VAL A 107 -7.58 -2.44 2.69
C VAL A 107 -6.32 -2.82 3.43
N ARG A 108 -6.33 -2.60 4.75
CA ARG A 108 -5.34 -3.13 5.68
C ARG A 108 -5.72 -4.56 6.05
N ALA A 109 -4.80 -5.49 5.85
CA ALA A 109 -4.84 -6.84 6.42
C ALA A 109 -3.59 -7.10 7.27
N TYR A 110 -3.62 -8.14 8.10
CA TYR A 110 -2.52 -8.47 9.02
C TYR A 110 -1.92 -9.84 8.69
N LEU A 111 -0.60 -9.92 8.73
CA LEU A 111 0.15 -11.17 8.70
C LEU A 111 0.87 -11.31 10.05
N LEU A 112 0.47 -12.27 10.85
CA LEU A 112 1.17 -12.61 12.09
C LEU A 112 2.17 -13.72 11.80
N ILE A 113 3.45 -13.47 12.04
CA ILE A 113 4.49 -14.49 12.10
C ILE A 113 4.68 -14.82 13.57
N ALA A 114 3.94 -15.81 14.08
CA ALA A 114 3.96 -16.19 15.49
C ALA A 114 5.21 -16.99 15.87
N CYS A 115 5.74 -17.77 14.92
CA CYS A 115 6.97 -18.51 15.11
C CYS A 115 7.68 -18.71 13.77
N ALA A 116 9.02 -18.70 13.78
CA ALA A 116 9.85 -18.98 12.62
C ALA A 116 10.43 -20.41 12.59
N MET A 117 10.27 -21.17 13.68
CA MET A 117 10.77 -22.55 13.79
C MET A 117 9.92 -23.38 14.78
N PRO A 118 8.91 -24.15 14.32
CA PRO A 118 8.42 -24.22 12.94
C PRO A 118 7.73 -22.91 12.52
N TYR A 119 7.63 -22.66 11.21
CA TYR A 119 6.91 -21.49 10.71
C TYR A 119 5.42 -21.58 11.06
N MET A 120 4.94 -20.65 11.88
CA MET A 120 3.53 -20.46 12.19
C MET A 120 3.14 -19.05 11.75
N VAL A 121 2.33 -18.98 10.68
CA VAL A 121 1.94 -17.73 10.03
C VAL A 121 0.44 -17.67 9.88
N PHE A 122 -0.17 -16.61 10.39
CA PHE A 122 -1.62 -16.42 10.42
C PHE A 122 -2.02 -15.17 9.63
N PHE A 123 -3.18 -15.27 8.98
CA PHE A 123 -3.82 -14.15 8.31
C PHE A 123 -4.90 -13.58 9.23
N GLY A 124 -4.88 -12.26 9.41
CA GLY A 124 -5.90 -11.51 10.14
C GLY A 124 -6.60 -10.52 9.22
N HIS A 125 -7.92 -10.47 9.30
CA HIS A 125 -8.69 -9.39 8.70
C HIS A 125 -8.39 -8.06 9.40
N GLY A 126 -8.41 -6.97 8.64
CA GLY A 126 -8.32 -5.62 9.19
C GLY A 126 -9.54 -4.79 8.80
N TYR A 127 -9.30 -3.73 8.04
CA TYR A 127 -10.31 -2.73 7.73
C TYR A 127 -9.98 -2.00 6.43
N ALA A 128 -10.98 -1.37 5.81
CA ALA A 128 -10.78 -0.48 4.68
C ALA A 128 -10.55 0.95 5.17
N ARG A 129 -9.61 1.66 4.55
CA ARG A 129 -9.28 3.06 4.79
C ARG A 129 -9.69 3.88 3.59
N LEU A 130 -10.54 4.88 3.80
CA LEU A 130 -11.10 5.72 2.74
C LEU A 130 -10.56 7.13 2.85
N THR A 131 -10.46 7.80 1.70
CA THR A 131 -10.26 9.25 1.65
C THR A 131 -11.51 9.99 2.10
N LEU A 132 -11.35 11.18 2.68
CA LEU A 132 -12.45 12.10 2.96
C LEU A 132 -12.95 12.75 1.67
N SER A 133 -12.01 13.22 0.85
CA SER A 133 -12.27 13.87 -0.43
C SER A 133 -12.65 12.85 -1.50
N LEU A 134 -13.47 13.29 -2.46
CA LEU A 134 -13.73 12.53 -3.68
C LEU A 134 -12.42 12.35 -4.46
N TYR A 135 -12.31 11.20 -5.12
CA TYR A 135 -11.17 10.90 -5.95
C TYR A 135 -11.26 11.68 -7.27
N ASP A 136 -10.29 12.55 -7.50
CA ASP A 136 -10.07 13.20 -8.78
C ASP A 136 -8.69 12.81 -9.32
N PRO A 137 -8.62 12.05 -10.44
CA PRO A 137 -7.35 11.66 -11.04
C PRO A 137 -6.47 12.87 -11.43
N HIS A 138 -7.07 14.00 -11.78
CA HIS A 138 -6.33 15.16 -12.28
C HIS A 138 -5.90 16.12 -11.17
N SER A 139 -6.56 16.08 -10.01
CA SER A 139 -6.22 16.92 -8.87
C SER A 139 -4.78 16.72 -8.41
N SER A 140 -4.08 17.83 -8.15
CA SER A 140 -2.76 17.87 -7.50
C SER A 140 -2.83 17.67 -5.99
N ASP A 141 -4.03 17.76 -5.40
CA ASP A 141 -4.22 17.55 -3.96
C ASP A 141 -4.15 16.06 -3.62
N LEU A 142 -3.10 15.70 -2.88
CA LEU A 142 -2.87 14.33 -2.43
C LEU A 142 -3.92 13.82 -1.42
N SER A 143 -4.77 14.67 -0.85
CA SER A 143 -5.78 14.26 0.14
C SER A 143 -6.78 13.22 -0.43
N GLY A 144 -7.14 13.35 -1.71
CA GLY A 144 -7.99 12.39 -2.43
C GLY A 144 -7.22 11.19 -3.00
N HIS A 145 -5.88 11.24 -3.01
CA HIS A 145 -5.02 10.19 -3.56
C HIS A 145 -4.43 9.25 -2.49
N LEU A 146 -4.27 9.75 -1.26
CA LEU A 146 -3.62 9.04 -0.16
C LEU A 146 -4.60 8.74 0.96
N THR A 147 -4.89 7.46 1.17
CA THR A 147 -5.87 6.93 2.15
C THR A 147 -5.37 6.94 3.59
N ASN A 148 -4.10 7.24 3.83
CA ASN A 148 -3.51 7.13 5.15
C ASN A 148 -4.15 8.13 6.14
N GLN A 149 -4.43 7.64 7.35
CA GLN A 149 -5.12 8.40 8.39
C GLN A 149 -4.38 9.68 8.79
N PHE A 150 -3.05 9.71 8.69
CA PHE A 150 -2.27 10.92 8.98
C PHE A 150 -2.57 12.05 7.97
N MET A 151 -2.69 11.73 6.68
CA MET A 151 -3.09 12.68 5.65
C MET A 151 -4.54 13.11 5.82
N GLN A 152 -5.44 12.17 6.14
CA GLN A 152 -6.85 12.50 6.37
C GLN A 152 -7.07 13.42 7.57
N LYS A 153 -6.28 13.26 8.65
CA LYS A 153 -6.28 14.13 9.84
C LYS A 153 -5.96 15.60 9.57
N LYS A 154 -5.31 15.92 8.44
CA LYS A 154 -5.03 17.31 8.06
C LYS A 154 -6.27 18.06 7.58
N SER A 155 -7.30 17.32 7.17
CA SER A 155 -8.56 17.94 6.75
C SER A 155 -9.29 18.54 7.96
N PRO A 156 -9.76 19.80 7.87
CA PRO A 156 -10.61 20.39 8.92
C PRO A 156 -11.87 19.56 9.20
N LEU A 157 -12.35 18.80 8.21
CA LEU A 157 -13.55 17.97 8.32
C LEU A 157 -13.30 16.64 9.04
N TYR A 158 -12.05 16.28 9.34
CA TYR A 158 -11.71 14.98 9.89
C TYR A 158 -12.42 14.72 11.23
N VAL A 159 -12.51 15.71 12.12
CA VAL A 159 -13.15 15.52 13.44
C VAL A 159 -14.61 15.09 13.30
N LEU A 160 -15.31 15.62 12.28
CA LEU A 160 -16.71 15.34 12.02
C LEU A 160 -16.91 14.04 11.23
N LEU A 161 -15.97 13.70 10.34
CA LEU A 161 -16.13 12.62 9.35
C LEU A 161 -15.18 11.42 9.56
N LYS A 162 -14.40 11.38 10.65
CA LYS A 162 -13.43 10.31 10.91
C LYS A 162 -14.05 8.92 10.88
N GLU A 163 -15.31 8.79 11.29
CA GLU A 163 -16.04 7.51 11.31
C GLU A 163 -16.32 6.98 9.89
N ASP A 164 -16.35 7.85 8.88
CA ASP A 164 -16.51 7.47 7.47
C ASP A 164 -15.20 7.12 6.77
N THR A 165 -14.05 7.46 7.39
CA THR A 165 -12.73 7.18 6.82
C THR A 165 -12.27 5.73 7.03
N VAL A 166 -13.01 4.96 7.84
CA VAL A 166 -12.69 3.56 8.12
C VAL A 166 -13.95 2.72 8.03
N TRP A 167 -13.92 1.68 7.21
CA TRP A 167 -15.00 0.70 7.13
C TRP A 167 -14.54 -0.64 7.68
N SER A 168 -15.41 -1.30 8.45
CA SER A 168 -15.23 -2.71 8.79
C SER A 168 -15.30 -3.56 7.53
N MET A 169 -14.71 -4.76 7.59
CA MET A 169 -14.79 -5.71 6.47
C MET A 169 -16.24 -6.11 6.15
N ASP A 170 -17.12 -6.18 7.15
CA ASP A 170 -18.55 -6.41 6.95
C ASP A 170 -19.25 -5.27 6.20
N ARG A 171 -18.94 -4.01 6.56
CA ARG A 171 -19.47 -2.84 5.84
C ARG A 171 -19.00 -2.85 4.39
N LEU A 172 -17.72 -3.11 4.16
CA LEU A 172 -17.17 -3.24 2.81
C LEU A 172 -17.87 -4.38 2.04
N ASN A 173 -18.00 -5.56 2.65
CA ASN A 173 -18.62 -6.72 2.02
C ASN A 173 -20.07 -6.46 1.63
N ARG A 174 -20.85 -5.84 2.52
CA ARG A 174 -22.24 -5.44 2.24
C ARG A 174 -22.29 -4.46 1.07
N HIS A 175 -21.45 -3.44 1.08
CA HIS A 175 -21.41 -2.45 0.00
C HIS A 175 -21.03 -3.09 -1.36
N ILE A 176 -20.04 -3.99 -1.39
CA ILE A 176 -19.66 -4.72 -2.61
C ILE A 176 -20.81 -5.61 -3.10
N ASN A 177 -21.47 -6.32 -2.19
CA ASN A 177 -22.64 -7.14 -2.52
C ASN A 177 -23.78 -6.32 -3.14
N ASP A 178 -24.05 -5.14 -2.59
CA ASP A 178 -25.19 -4.30 -2.99
C ASP A 178 -24.92 -3.56 -4.30
N LYS A 179 -23.73 -2.97 -4.46
CA LYS A 179 -23.42 -2.06 -5.57
C LYS A 179 -22.75 -2.73 -6.76
N PHE A 180 -21.90 -3.73 -6.53
CA PHE A 180 -21.00 -4.25 -7.56
C PHE A 180 -21.25 -5.70 -7.93
N ARG A 181 -21.83 -6.51 -7.05
CA ARG A 181 -22.00 -7.95 -7.30
C ARG A 181 -22.73 -8.27 -8.61
N LYS A 182 -23.90 -7.65 -8.84
CA LYS A 182 -24.69 -7.90 -10.05
C LYS A 182 -24.01 -7.32 -11.30
N THR A 183 -23.52 -6.09 -11.21
CA THR A 183 -22.95 -5.36 -12.36
C THR A 183 -21.60 -5.91 -12.81
N LYS A 184 -20.80 -6.46 -11.88
CA LYS A 184 -19.47 -7.01 -12.14
C LYS A 184 -19.43 -8.54 -12.11
N GLY A 185 -20.57 -9.20 -11.95
CA GLY A 185 -20.66 -10.67 -11.96
C GLY A 185 -19.90 -11.35 -10.81
N LEU A 186 -19.80 -10.71 -9.64
CA LEU A 186 -19.03 -11.21 -8.51
C LEU A 186 -19.80 -12.29 -7.74
N PRO A 187 -19.11 -13.27 -7.12
CA PRO A 187 -19.73 -14.16 -6.14
C PRO A 187 -20.30 -13.36 -4.96
N ARG A 188 -21.29 -13.95 -4.28
CA ARG A 188 -21.77 -13.42 -3.01
C ARG A 188 -20.62 -13.43 -2.01
N ASP A 189 -20.54 -12.38 -1.21
CA ASP A 189 -19.52 -12.24 -0.16
C ASP A 189 -18.09 -12.29 -0.73
N TRP A 190 -17.89 -11.65 -1.88
CA TRP A 190 -16.61 -11.61 -2.60
C TRP A 190 -15.45 -11.17 -1.69
N VAL A 191 -15.70 -10.24 -0.75
CA VAL A 191 -14.70 -9.72 0.19
C VAL A 191 -14.16 -10.85 1.08
N PHE A 192 -15.03 -11.66 1.69
CA PHE A 192 -14.65 -12.76 2.57
C PHE A 192 -14.26 -14.06 1.85
N THR A 193 -14.52 -14.14 0.54
CA THR A 193 -14.19 -15.32 -0.28
C THR A 193 -13.00 -15.04 -1.19
N THR A 194 -13.27 -14.51 -2.39
CA THR A 194 -12.29 -14.37 -3.47
C THR A 194 -11.18 -13.39 -3.09
N PHE A 195 -11.54 -12.24 -2.54
CA PHE A 195 -10.58 -11.21 -2.14
C PHE A 195 -9.68 -11.69 -1.00
N THR A 196 -10.26 -12.28 0.04
CA THR A 196 -9.54 -12.85 1.18
C THR A 196 -8.54 -13.92 0.74
N LYS A 197 -9.00 -14.87 -0.09
CA LYS A 197 -8.13 -15.91 -0.64
C LYS A 197 -6.99 -15.31 -1.46
N ARG A 198 -7.25 -14.25 -2.23
CA ARG A 198 -6.22 -13.56 -3.02
C ARG A 198 -5.19 -12.86 -2.14
N MET A 199 -5.63 -12.15 -1.09
CA MET A 199 -4.71 -11.53 -0.11
C MET A 199 -3.82 -12.59 0.56
N GLN A 200 -4.41 -13.68 1.06
CA GLN A 200 -3.67 -14.79 1.67
C GLN A 200 -2.62 -15.38 0.72
N GLN A 201 -2.97 -15.60 -0.54
CA GLN A 201 -2.03 -16.10 -1.56
C GLN A 201 -0.85 -15.15 -1.78
N ILE A 202 -1.12 -13.84 -1.88
CA ILE A 202 -0.08 -12.82 -2.06
C ILE A 202 0.83 -12.77 -0.83
N MET A 203 0.25 -12.69 0.38
CA MET A 203 1.01 -12.63 1.64
C MET A 203 1.85 -13.88 1.86
N ALA A 204 1.29 -15.06 1.58
CA ALA A 204 2.04 -16.31 1.63
C ALA A 204 3.19 -16.31 0.63
N HIS A 205 2.99 -15.83 -0.60
CA HIS A 205 4.07 -15.74 -1.59
C HIS A 205 5.20 -14.81 -1.14
N CYS A 206 4.86 -13.62 -0.62
CA CYS A 206 5.84 -12.70 -0.03
C CYS A 206 6.60 -13.33 1.14
N PHE A 207 5.89 -14.00 2.05
CA PHE A 207 6.49 -14.70 3.17
C PHE A 207 7.46 -15.80 2.71
N GLN A 208 7.06 -16.63 1.73
CA GLN A 208 7.93 -17.68 1.19
C GLN A 208 9.23 -17.14 0.58
N ALA A 209 9.19 -15.94 -0.01
CA ALA A 209 10.36 -15.29 -0.59
C ALA A 209 11.37 -14.79 0.47
N VAL A 210 10.92 -14.53 1.70
CA VAL A 210 11.77 -13.98 2.77
C VAL A 210 12.01 -14.94 3.94
N LYS A 211 11.27 -16.06 4.04
CA LYS A 211 11.29 -16.95 5.21
C LYS A 211 12.70 -17.39 5.62
N SER A 212 13.59 -17.67 4.67
CA SER A 212 14.97 -18.12 4.93
C SER A 212 15.89 -17.00 5.44
N LYS A 213 15.47 -15.74 5.30
CA LYS A 213 16.18 -14.56 5.81
C LYS A 213 15.68 -14.12 7.18
N LEU A 214 14.60 -14.72 7.69
CA LEU A 214 14.04 -14.35 8.99
C LEU A 214 14.94 -14.86 10.13
N HIS A 215 15.17 -13.99 11.12
CA HIS A 215 15.91 -14.37 12.31
C HIS A 215 15.05 -15.31 13.16
N CYS A 216 15.46 -16.57 13.23
CA CYS A 216 14.74 -17.60 13.97
C CYS A 216 15.26 -17.65 15.42
N LYS A 217 14.62 -16.89 16.31
CA LYS A 217 14.93 -16.90 17.76
C LYS A 217 13.66 -17.14 18.57
N LEU A 218 13.78 -17.93 19.64
CA LEU A 218 12.67 -18.20 20.54
C LEU A 218 12.10 -16.90 21.13
N GLY A 219 10.78 -16.79 21.15
CA GLY A 219 10.07 -15.61 21.64
C GLY A 219 9.96 -14.46 20.63
N TYR A 220 10.48 -14.62 19.41
CA TYR A 220 10.30 -13.62 18.36
C TYR A 220 9.00 -13.89 17.61
N PHE A 221 8.18 -12.86 17.52
CA PHE A 221 7.03 -12.79 16.65
C PHE A 221 7.02 -11.43 15.96
N ASP A 222 6.29 -11.32 14.85
CA ASP A 222 6.10 -10.03 14.19
C ASP A 222 4.69 -9.93 13.60
N LEU A 223 4.09 -8.74 13.71
CA LEU A 223 2.77 -8.42 13.18
C LEU A 223 2.95 -7.44 12.02
N ILE A 224 2.74 -7.91 10.81
CA ILE A 224 2.97 -7.13 9.59
C ILE A 224 1.63 -6.63 9.03
N GLY A 225 1.49 -5.32 8.87
CA GLY A 225 0.34 -4.72 8.18
C GLY A 225 0.55 -4.70 6.68
N CYS A 226 -0.34 -5.33 5.92
CA CYS A 226 -0.30 -5.39 4.47
C CYS A 226 -1.39 -4.51 3.88
N ASP A 227 -1.01 -3.61 2.96
CA ASP A 227 -1.92 -2.63 2.37
C ASP A 227 -2.27 -3.06 0.95
N PHE A 228 -3.57 -3.26 0.68
CA PHE A 228 -4.08 -3.74 -0.60
C PHE A 228 -4.96 -2.70 -1.28
N LEU A 229 -4.81 -2.54 -2.59
CA LEU A 229 -5.71 -1.78 -3.44
C LEU A 229 -6.54 -2.73 -4.30
N ILE A 230 -7.80 -2.37 -4.54
CA ILE A 230 -8.67 -3.03 -5.51
C ILE A 230 -8.88 -2.06 -6.66
N ASP A 231 -8.72 -2.51 -7.90
CA ASP A 231 -9.06 -1.71 -9.08
C ASP A 231 -10.49 -1.94 -9.57
N GLU A 232 -10.93 -1.15 -10.54
CA GLU A 232 -12.28 -1.18 -11.12
C GLU A 232 -12.66 -2.51 -11.76
N ASN A 233 -11.68 -3.36 -12.06
CA ASN A 233 -11.85 -4.71 -12.59
C ASN A 233 -11.73 -5.78 -11.51
N PHE A 234 -11.74 -5.37 -10.24
CA PHE A 234 -11.66 -6.25 -9.07
C PHE A 234 -10.35 -7.03 -9.01
N LYS A 235 -9.28 -6.55 -9.66
CA LYS A 235 -7.94 -7.07 -9.45
C LYS A 235 -7.34 -6.45 -8.19
N VAL A 236 -6.59 -7.29 -7.48
CA VAL A 236 -6.03 -7.01 -6.16
C VAL A 236 -4.54 -6.73 -6.29
N TRP A 237 -4.12 -5.59 -5.76
CA TRP A 237 -2.75 -5.11 -5.78
C TRP A 237 -2.24 -4.93 -4.36
N LEU A 238 -1.08 -5.50 -4.05
CA LEU A 238 -0.33 -5.20 -2.84
C LEU A 238 0.43 -3.88 -3.05
N LEU A 239 0.24 -2.92 -2.16
CA LEU A 239 0.92 -1.62 -2.20
C LEU A 239 2.22 -1.64 -1.40
N GLU A 240 2.16 -2.20 -0.20
CA GLU A 240 3.27 -2.30 0.76
C GLU A 240 2.98 -3.29 1.89
N MET A 241 4.05 -3.72 2.56
CA MET A 241 4.01 -4.49 3.80
C MET A 241 4.80 -3.73 4.87
N ASN A 242 4.17 -3.46 6.01
CA ASN A 242 4.67 -2.61 7.08
C ASN A 242 4.94 -3.44 8.35
N SER A 243 6.19 -3.53 8.81
CA SER A 243 6.58 -4.26 10.03
C SER A 243 6.21 -3.54 11.34
N ASN A 244 5.75 -2.30 11.28
CA ASN A 244 5.22 -1.58 12.44
C ASN A 244 3.86 -0.98 12.09
N PRO A 245 2.81 -1.81 11.95
CA PRO A 245 1.50 -1.32 11.61
C PRO A 245 0.94 -0.47 12.74
N ALA A 246 0.39 0.69 12.40
CA ALA A 246 -0.28 1.53 13.39
C ALA A 246 -1.53 0.82 13.95
N LEU A 247 -1.62 0.74 15.29
CA LEU A 247 -2.71 0.11 16.04
C LEU A 247 -3.55 1.16 16.80
N HIS A 248 -3.83 2.30 16.17
CA HIS A 248 -4.61 3.36 16.80
C HIS A 248 -6.11 3.08 16.76
N THR A 249 -6.84 3.50 17.80
CA THR A 249 -8.28 3.30 17.98
C THR A 249 -9.09 4.59 17.83
N ASN A 250 -8.77 5.38 16.80
CA ASN A 250 -9.24 6.78 16.68
C ASN A 250 -10.72 6.92 16.26
N CYS A 251 -11.33 5.87 15.74
CA CYS A 251 -12.74 5.78 15.34
C CYS A 251 -13.34 4.47 15.86
N GLU A 252 -14.66 4.35 15.83
CA GLU A 252 -15.39 3.25 16.49
C GLU A 252 -15.02 1.89 15.91
N VAL A 253 -14.94 1.79 14.58
CA VAL A 253 -14.49 0.56 13.89
C VAL A 253 -13.11 0.12 14.38
N LEU A 254 -12.18 1.06 14.56
CA LEU A 254 -10.82 0.71 15.02
C LEU A 254 -10.79 0.31 16.50
N LYS A 255 -11.67 0.85 17.34
CA LYS A 255 -11.81 0.40 18.73
C LYS A 255 -12.29 -1.04 18.84
N GLU A 256 -13.05 -1.51 17.85
CA GLU A 256 -13.52 -2.89 17.78
C GLU A 256 -12.45 -3.82 17.17
N VAL A 257 -11.93 -3.46 15.99
CA VAL A 257 -11.03 -4.34 15.21
C VAL A 257 -9.65 -4.48 15.85
N ILE A 258 -9.04 -3.39 16.32
CA ILE A 258 -7.64 -3.41 16.76
C ILE A 258 -7.43 -4.28 18.01
N PRO A 259 -8.26 -4.20 19.08
CA PRO A 259 -8.10 -5.08 20.22
C PRO A 259 -8.22 -6.56 19.85
N GLY A 260 -9.13 -6.93 18.93
CA GLY A 260 -9.23 -8.30 18.42
C GLY A 260 -7.94 -8.79 17.79
N VAL A 261 -7.36 -8.00 16.87
CA VAL A 261 -6.07 -8.34 16.22
C VAL A 261 -4.94 -8.49 17.24
N VAL A 262 -4.88 -7.62 18.26
CA VAL A 262 -3.85 -7.71 19.30
C VAL A 262 -4.05 -8.93 20.18
N MET A 263 -5.28 -9.21 20.61
CA MET A 263 -5.59 -10.36 21.46
C MET A 263 -5.37 -11.68 20.75
N GLU A 264 -5.65 -11.77 19.45
CA GLU A 264 -5.34 -12.94 18.63
C GLU A 264 -3.84 -13.13 18.36
N THR A 265 -3.03 -12.07 18.59
CA THR A 265 -1.58 -12.09 18.41
C THR A 265 -0.82 -12.51 19.67
N LEU A 266 -1.38 -12.26 20.86
CA LEU A 266 -0.80 -12.59 22.16
C LEU A 266 -1.09 -14.03 22.58
#